data_AF-A0A946YIM4-F1
#
_entry.id   AF-A0A946YIM4-F1
#
_cell.length_a   1.000
_cell.length_b   1.000
_cell.length_c   1.000
_cell.angle_alpha   90.00
_cell.angle_beta   90.00
_cell.angle_gamma   90.00
#
_symmetry.space_group_name_H-M   'P 1'
#
loop_
_entity.id
_entity.type
_entity.pdbx_description
1 polymer ?
#
loop_
_entity_poly.entity_id
_entity_poly.type
_entity_poly.pdbx_seq_one_letter_code
_entity_poly.pdbx_strand_id
1 'polypeptide(L)' 'MVYYLLQGEILDDVEHPNHEKYPGQRVFVLNIDQYIYLVPYVESKEEIFLKTIIPSRKATKAYLGELL' A
#
# COMPACT_ATOMS: atom_id res chain seq x y z
N MET A 1 1.13 2.65 11.52
CA MET A 1 0.97 2.96 10.08
C MET A 1 1.93 4.07 9.64
N VAL A 2 1.76 5.32 10.10
CA VAL A 2 2.68 6.42 9.74
C VAL A 2 4.15 6.12 10.07
N TYR A 3 4.42 5.45 11.20
CA TYR A 3 5.76 4.96 11.55
C TYR A 3 6.39 4.10 10.43
N TYR A 4 5.68 3.11 9.90
CA TYR A 4 6.18 2.21 8.85
C TYR A 4 6.42 2.93 7.52
N LEU A 5 5.58 3.91 7.19
CA LEU A 5 5.80 4.77 6.01
C LEU A 5 7.10 5.58 6.14
N LEU A 6 7.39 6.09 7.34
CA LEU A 6 8.59 6.89 7.60
C LEU A 6 9.87 6.05 7.73
N GLN A 7 9.76 4.76 8.08
CA GLN A 7 10.90 3.84 8.17
C GLN A 7 11.31 3.24 6.81
N GLY A 8 10.59 3.57 5.72
CA GLY A 8 10.92 3.07 4.38
C GLY A 8 10.50 1.62 4.13
N GLU A 9 9.56 1.09 4.91
CA GLU A 9 8.99 -0.27 4.77
C GLU A 9 7.95 -0.35 3.61
N ILE A 10 8.01 0.59 2.68
CA ILE A 10 7.21 0.59 1.46
C ILE A 10 7.89 -0.34 0.47
N LEU A 11 7.29 -1.51 0.23
CA LEU A 11 7.75 -2.45 -0.77
C LEU A 11 7.44 -1.97 -2.19
N ASP A 12 6.29 -1.32 -2.37
CA ASP A 12 5.82 -0.83 -3.66
C ASP A 12 4.80 0.30 -3.49
N ASP A 13 4.64 1.08 -4.55
CA ASP A 13 3.65 2.15 -4.67
C ASP A 13 2.98 2.06 -6.05
N VAL A 14 1.78 1.47 -6.06
CA VAL A 14 1.09 1.09 -7.28
C VAL A 14 -0.14 1.95 -7.54
N GLU A 15 -0.39 2.24 -8.82
CA GLU A 15 -1.61 2.92 -9.22
C GLU A 15 -2.83 2.00 -9.10
N HIS A 16 -3.99 2.56 -8.73
CA HIS A 16 -5.21 1.78 -8.68
C HIS A 16 -5.63 1.39 -10.12
N PRO A 17 -5.78 0.09 -10.43
CA PRO A 17 -5.96 -0.39 -11.82
C PRO A 17 -7.24 0.12 -12.48
N ASN A 18 -8.24 0.49 -11.68
CA ASN A 18 -9.46 1.13 -12.17
C ASN A 18 -9.41 2.64 -11.92
N HIS A 19 -8.79 3.37 -12.85
CA HIS A 19 -8.63 4.83 -12.79
C HIS A 19 -9.95 5.59 -12.99
N GLU A 20 -10.89 5.04 -13.78
CA GLU A 20 -12.19 5.69 -14.00
C GLU A 20 -13.00 5.80 -12.71
N LYS A 21 -12.99 4.73 -11.91
CA LYS A 21 -13.70 4.68 -10.63
C LYS A 21 -12.90 5.30 -9.48
N TYR A 22 -11.57 5.29 -9.55
CA TYR A 22 -10.67 5.77 -8.50
C TYR A 22 -9.57 6.68 -9.07
N PRO A 23 -9.92 7.85 -9.63
CA PRO A 23 -8.96 8.75 -10.26
C PRO A 23 -7.97 9.29 -9.23
N GLY A 24 -6.68 9.25 -9.58
CA GLY A 24 -5.59 9.74 -8.72
C GLY A 24 -5.33 8.90 -7.47
N GLN A 25 -5.98 7.74 -7.32
CA GLN A 25 -5.74 6.85 -6.19
C GLN A 25 -4.54 5.93 -6.45
N ARG A 26 -3.62 5.91 -5.51
CA ARG A 26 -2.47 5.01 -5.45
C ARG A 26 -2.58 4.12 -4.22
N VAL A 27 -1.71 3.12 -4.11
CA VAL A 27 -1.72 2.14 -3.03
C VAL A 27 -0.29 1.85 -2.61
N PHE A 28 0.05 2.20 -1.37
CA PHE A 28 1.28 1.72 -0.75
C PHE A 28 1.13 0.25 -0.38
N VAL A 29 2.17 -0.53 -0.68
CA VAL A 29 2.33 -1.92 -0.28
C VAL A 29 3.36 -1.97 0.84
N LEU A 30 2.92 -2.31 2.05
CA LEU A 30 3.77 -2.33 3.24
C LEU A 30 3.99 -3.77 3.70
N ASN A 31 5.23 -4.11 4.05
CA ASN A 31 5.48 -5.29 4.87
C ASN A 31 5.38 -4.89 6.34
N ILE A 32 4.52 -5.56 7.10
CA ILE A 32 4.47 -5.40 8.55
C ILE A 32 4.44 -6.80 9.13
N ASP A 33 5.51 -7.17 9.85
CA ASP A 33 5.67 -8.47 10.50
C ASP A 33 5.41 -9.67 9.55
N GLN A 34 6.00 -9.62 8.34
CA GLN A 34 5.84 -10.65 7.29
C GLN A 34 4.41 -10.82 6.79
N TYR A 35 3.62 -9.76 6.90
CA TYR A 35 2.29 -9.70 6.33
C TYR A 35 2.13 -8.41 5.52
N ILE A 36 1.58 -8.54 4.31
CA ILE A 36 1.43 -7.41 3.41
C ILE A 36 0.12 -6.68 3.67
N TYR A 37 0.25 -5.38 3.82
CA TYR A 37 -0.85 -4.44 3.97
C TYR A 37 -0.89 -3.48 2.79
N LEU A 38 -2.07 -3.29 2.24
CA LEU A 38 -2.35 -2.33 1.18
C LEU A 38 -2.94 -1.08 1.82
N VAL A 39 -2.34 0.08 1.58
CA VAL A 39 -2.80 1.37 2.09
C VAL A 39 -3.13 2.27 0.90
N PRO A 40 -4.40 2.30 0.46
CA PRO A 40 -4.82 3.23 -0.58
C PRO A 40 -4.66 4.66 -0.11
N TYR A 41 -4.27 5.55 -1.00
CA TYR A 41 -4.16 6.96 -0.71
C TYR A 41 -4.42 7.80 -1.96
N VAL A 42 -4.72 9.07 -1.74
CA VAL A 42 -4.73 10.09 -2.78
C VAL A 42 -3.77 11.19 -2.36
N GLU A 43 -3.03 11.72 -3.32
CA GLU A 43 -2.05 12.79 -3.11
C GLU A 43 -2.58 14.10 -3.71
N SER A 44 -2.43 15.17 -2.95
CA SER A 44 -2.62 16.55 -3.42
C SER A 44 -1.28 17.29 -3.39
N LYS A 45 -1.28 18.57 -3.75
CA LYS A 45 -0.05 19.39 -3.69
C LYS A 45 0.49 19.60 -2.28
N GLU A 46 -0.36 19.43 -1.27
CA GLU A 46 -0.06 19.83 0.12
C GLU A 46 -0.02 18.62 1.06
N GLU A 47 -0.71 17.53 0.72
CA GLU A 47 -0.86 16.39 1.62
C GLU A 47 -1.12 15.06 0.90
N ILE A 48 -0.86 13.98 1.64
CA ILE A 48 -1.29 12.61 1.31
C ILE A 48 -2.42 12.21 2.24
N PHE A 49 -3.58 11.88 1.68
CA PHE A 49 -4.71 11.35 2.44
C PHE A 49 -4.73 9.82 2.38
N LEU A 50 -4.35 9.20 3.49
CA LEU A 50 -4.37 7.74 3.65
C LEU A 50 -5.79 7.26 3.93
N LYS A 51 -6.22 6.24 3.20
CA LYS A 51 -7.47 5.51 3.44
C LYS A 51 -7.22 4.32 4.37
N THR A 52 -8.28 3.56 4.61
CA THR A 52 -8.24 2.36 5.44
C THR A 52 -7.15 1.40 4.96
N ILE A 53 -6.28 0.98 5.89
CA ILE A 53 -5.30 -0.08 5.70
C ILE A 53 -6.00 -1.44 5.54
N ILE A 54 -5.59 -2.22 4.54
CA ILE A 54 -6.22 -3.49 4.18
C ILE A 54 -5.16 -4.60 4.26
N PRO A 55 -5.24 -5.53 5.23
CA PRO A 55 -4.42 -6.73 5.20
C PRO A 55 -4.76 -7.58 3.97
N SER A 56 -3.76 -8.04 3.23
CA SER A 56 -4.00 -8.78 1.98
C SER A 56 -3.16 -10.04 1.88
N ARG A 57 -3.76 -11.20 2.19
CA ARG A 57 -3.14 -12.53 1.98
C ARG A 57 -2.68 -12.74 0.55
N LYS A 58 -3.43 -12.24 -0.44
CA LYS A 58 -3.06 -12.33 -1.85
C LYS A 58 -1.79 -11.54 -2.14
N ALA A 59 -1.70 -10.31 -1.62
CA ALA A 59 -0.49 -9.50 -1.76
C ALA A 59 0.67 -10.12 -0.97
N THR A 60 0.43 -10.67 0.23
CA THR A 60 1.46 -11.41 0.98
C THR A 60 2.08 -12.52 0.15
N LYS A 61 1.27 -13.34 -0.52
CA LYS A 61 1.80 -14.37 -1.42
C LYS A 61 2.52 -13.79 -2.64
N ALA A 62 2.06 -12.67 -3.18
CA ALA A 62 2.65 -12.08 -4.38
C ALA A 62 4.01 -11.39 -4.11
N TYR A 63 4.13 -10.70 -2.97
CA TYR A 63 5.32 -9.92 -2.62
C TYR A 63 6.30 -10.68 -1.73
N LEU A 64 5.83 -11.61 -0.91
CA LEU A 64 6.67 -12.43 -0.01
C LEU A 64 6.70 -13.92 -0.42
N GLY A 65 6.15 -14.26 -1.59
CA GLY A 65 6.10 -15.63 -2.10
C GLY A 65 7.48 -16.28 -2.10
N GLU A 66 7.60 -17.38 -1.37
CA GLU A 66 8.80 -18.18 -1.04
C GLU A 66 9.67 -17.76 0.16
N LEU A 67 9.21 -16.88 1.05
CA LEU A 67 9.84 -16.74 2.39
C LEU A 67 9.26 -17.70 3.47
N LEU A 68 8.79 -18.87 3.04
CA LEU A 68 8.47 -20.05 3.86
C LEU A 68 8.87 -21.32 3.12
#